data_AF-A0A4V2A2N6-F1
#
_entry.id   AF-A0A4V2A2N6-F1
#
_cell.length_a   1.000
_cell.length_b   1.000
_cell.length_c   1.000
_cell.angle_alpha   90.00
_cell.angle_beta   90.00
_cell.angle_gamma   90.00
#
_symmetry.space_group_name_H-M   'P 1'
#
loop_
_entity.id
_entity.type
_entity.pdbx_description
1 polymer ?
#
loop_
_entity_poly.entity_id
_entity_poly.type
_entity_poly.pdbx_seq_one_letter_code
_entity_poly.pdbx_strand_id
1 'polypeptide(L)'
;MNTNEPFCMITVGTQGSGKSHTVACVVESCLIPFPGLDIIRLMRPMNAVMFHYDDNINYVCEAIGLLTADPSIKHCYQSNKPGQLKRSDVTVLVSPMNYLSRMKFYNGKCAVKPLLFEWQSLSADHIKKIMGIDANGTQLYVATLLNILKSYQRHGAALPAFDVFADQVTEKCDIKGQDGPLRQRLNLLASMVKESEVNKECRHLSGDLRSCCMDAGSLVIVDLTDPLMSKQDANCIFQLLVEQYRAVPTTGTAAGQVFCSDC
;
A
#
# COMPACT_ATOMS: atom_id res chain seq x y z
N MET A 1 8.52 -21.51 -13.29
CA MET A 1 9.29 -20.66 -12.35
C MET A 1 9.41 -21.39 -11.01
N ASN A 2 10.57 -21.38 -10.35
CA ASN A 2 10.69 -21.96 -9.00
C ASN A 2 10.35 -20.91 -7.94
N THR A 3 9.14 -20.97 -7.38
CA THR A 3 8.65 -20.03 -6.36
C THR A 3 9.09 -20.37 -4.94
N ASN A 4 9.84 -21.47 -4.77
CA ASN A 4 10.29 -21.92 -3.44
C ASN A 4 11.64 -21.30 -3.02
N GLU A 5 12.31 -20.60 -3.95
CA GLU A 5 13.56 -19.88 -3.69
C GLU A 5 13.33 -18.37 -3.84
N PRO A 6 13.95 -17.51 -3.00
CA PRO A 6 13.87 -16.07 -3.17
C PRO A 6 14.39 -15.65 -4.55
N PHE A 7 13.64 -14.77 -5.23
CA PHE A 7 14.05 -14.22 -6.51
C PHE A 7 13.75 -12.72 -6.59
N CYS A 8 14.47 -12.05 -7.47
CA CYS A 8 14.20 -10.67 -7.87
C CYS A 8 14.07 -10.65 -9.40
N MET A 9 13.03 -9.99 -9.89
CA MET A 9 12.78 -9.84 -11.32
C MET A 9 12.60 -8.36 -11.65
N ILE A 10 13.21 -7.92 -12.74
CA ILE A 10 13.03 -6.58 -13.28
C ILE A 10 12.55 -6.74 -14.72
N THR A 11 11.38 -6.19 -15.02
CA THR A 11 10.81 -6.16 -16.38
C THR A 11 11.03 -4.79 -17.01
N VAL A 12 11.76 -4.73 -18.12
CA VAL A 12 12.02 -3.50 -18.88
C VAL A 12 11.49 -3.63 -20.30
N GLY A 13 11.12 -2.50 -20.92
CA GLY A 13 10.54 -2.49 -22.26
C GLY A 13 9.86 -1.17 -22.58
N THR A 14 9.46 -1.00 -23.83
CA THR A 14 8.73 0.18 -24.30
C THR A 14 7.30 0.20 -23.74
N GLN A 15 6.60 1.33 -23.91
CA GLN A 15 5.17 1.39 -23.59
C GLN A 15 4.40 0.38 -24.45
N GLY A 16 3.46 -0.34 -23.84
CA GLY A 16 2.65 -1.36 -24.53
C GLY A 16 3.35 -2.70 -24.80
N SER A 17 4.59 -2.91 -24.36
CA SER A 17 5.32 -4.16 -24.60
C SER A 17 4.93 -5.34 -23.69
N GLY A 18 3.83 -5.22 -22.93
CA GLY A 18 3.36 -6.29 -22.04
C GLY A 18 4.14 -6.47 -20.73
N LYS A 19 4.77 -5.42 -20.20
CA LYS A 19 5.54 -5.48 -18.93
C LYS A 19 4.63 -5.85 -17.75
N SER A 20 3.58 -5.07 -17.55
CA SER A 20 2.57 -5.24 -16.50
C SER A 20 1.91 -6.62 -16.59
N HIS A 21 1.58 -7.07 -17.81
CA HIS A 21 1.10 -8.42 -18.07
C HIS A 21 2.12 -9.51 -17.65
N THR A 22 3.40 -9.32 -17.97
CA THR A 22 4.47 -10.26 -17.57
C THR A 22 4.59 -10.33 -16.04
N VAL A 23 4.54 -9.19 -15.36
CA VAL A 23 4.53 -9.12 -13.88
C VAL A 23 3.30 -9.83 -13.33
N ALA A 24 2.12 -9.61 -13.91
CA ALA A 24 0.88 -10.27 -13.50
C ALA A 24 0.97 -11.81 -13.64
N CYS A 25 1.56 -12.34 -14.72
CA CYS A 25 1.79 -13.79 -14.87
C CYS A 25 2.78 -14.36 -13.84
N VAL A 26 3.78 -13.58 -13.45
CA VAL A 26 4.70 -13.97 -12.36
C VAL A 26 3.98 -13.99 -11.02
N VAL A 27 3.16 -12.97 -10.73
CA VAL A 27 2.32 -12.94 -9.53
C VAL A 27 1.30 -14.09 -9.52
N GLU A 28 0.68 -14.38 -10.67
CA GLU A 28 -0.20 -15.54 -10.86
C GLU A 28 0.49 -16.84 -10.43
N SER A 29 1.73 -17.02 -10.87
CA SER A 29 2.53 -18.21 -10.55
C SER A 29 2.84 -18.35 -9.06
N CYS A 30 2.84 -17.25 -8.31
CA CYS A 30 3.07 -17.24 -6.86
C CYS A 30 1.79 -17.41 -6.03
N LEU A 31 0.62 -17.12 -6.59
CA LEU A 31 -0.65 -17.13 -5.88
C LEU A 31 -1.55 -18.32 -6.24
N ILE A 32 -1.55 -18.73 -7.51
CA ILE A 32 -2.49 -19.72 -8.04
C ILE A 32 -1.77 -21.05 -8.27
N PRO A 33 -2.18 -22.15 -7.61
CA PRO A 33 -1.59 -23.47 -7.83
C PRO A 33 -2.13 -24.10 -9.12
N PHE A 34 -1.24 -24.69 -9.93
CA PHE A 34 -1.57 -25.39 -11.17
C PHE A 34 -1.29 -26.90 -11.06
N PRO A 35 -2.10 -27.69 -10.33
CA PRO A 35 -1.80 -29.09 -10.07
C PRO A 35 -1.91 -30.02 -11.29
N GLY A 36 -2.60 -29.59 -12.35
CA GLY A 36 -2.81 -30.38 -13.57
C GLY A 36 -1.66 -30.29 -14.58
N LEU A 37 -0.76 -29.33 -14.42
CA LEU A 37 0.35 -29.07 -15.32
C LEU A 37 1.63 -28.91 -14.48
N ASP A 38 2.67 -29.72 -14.70
CA ASP A 38 3.97 -29.60 -14.00
C ASP A 38 4.79 -28.38 -14.51
N ILE A 39 4.12 -27.25 -14.74
CA ILE A 39 4.70 -25.98 -15.21
C ILE A 39 5.06 -25.09 -14.01
N ILE A 40 4.26 -25.13 -12.94
CA ILE A 40 4.43 -24.31 -11.74
C ILE A 40 4.35 -25.20 -10.49
N ARG A 41 5.46 -25.30 -9.74
CA ARG A 41 5.52 -26.02 -8.46
C ARG A 41 5.34 -25.07 -7.28
N LEU A 42 4.08 -24.69 -7.05
CA LEU A 42 3.68 -23.87 -5.92
C LEU A 42 3.22 -24.76 -4.76
N MET A 43 4.05 -24.93 -3.73
CA MET A 43 3.75 -25.78 -2.57
C MET A 43 2.55 -25.26 -1.77
N ARG A 44 2.50 -23.95 -1.54
CA ARG A 44 1.34 -23.23 -0.97
C ARG A 44 1.28 -21.83 -1.58
N PRO A 45 0.07 -21.25 -1.77
CA PRO A 45 -0.08 -19.85 -2.16
C PRO A 45 0.72 -18.90 -1.27
N MET A 46 1.39 -17.94 -1.88
CA MET A 46 2.05 -16.82 -1.20
C MET A 46 1.04 -15.71 -0.91
N ASN A 47 1.42 -14.68 -0.15
CA ASN A 47 0.73 -13.40 -0.23
C ASN A 47 1.51 -12.48 -1.17
N ALA A 48 0.81 -11.56 -1.83
CA ALA A 48 1.42 -10.62 -2.77
C ALA A 48 0.91 -9.20 -2.52
N VAL A 49 1.83 -8.24 -2.65
CA VAL A 49 1.50 -6.81 -2.70
C VAL A 49 1.93 -6.26 -4.05
N MET A 50 1.00 -5.57 -4.70
CA MET A 50 1.20 -4.89 -5.97
C MET A 50 1.04 -3.38 -5.78
N PHE A 51 2.11 -2.63 -5.93
CA PHE A 51 2.08 -1.17 -5.94
C PHE A 51 1.80 -0.66 -7.35
N HIS A 52 0.76 0.15 -7.48
CA HIS A 52 0.32 0.70 -8.76
C HIS A 52 0.11 2.21 -8.62
N TYR A 53 0.68 2.95 -9.55
CA TYR A 53 0.45 4.37 -9.74
C TYR A 53 0.42 4.65 -11.24
N ASP A 54 -0.57 5.40 -11.68
CA ASP A 54 -0.70 5.87 -13.06
C ASP A 54 -1.20 7.31 -13.06
N ASP A 55 -0.69 8.16 -13.96
CA ASP A 55 -1.18 9.53 -14.12
C ASP A 55 -2.58 9.55 -14.78
N ASN A 56 -2.96 8.48 -15.48
CA ASN A 56 -4.27 8.30 -16.08
C ASN A 56 -5.23 7.59 -15.11
N ILE A 57 -6.18 8.37 -14.61
CA ILE A 57 -7.22 7.95 -13.66
C ILE A 57 -8.17 6.87 -14.21
N ASN A 58 -8.14 6.63 -15.52
CA ASN A 58 -8.94 5.62 -16.22
C ASN A 58 -8.23 4.27 -16.36
N TYR A 59 -7.09 4.06 -15.71
CA TYR A 59 -6.48 2.73 -15.64
C TYR A 59 -6.65 2.12 -14.24
N VAL A 60 -6.83 0.80 -14.23
CA VAL A 60 -6.70 -0.04 -13.04
C VAL A 60 -5.41 -0.83 -13.17
N CYS A 61 -4.88 -1.26 -12.04
CA CYS A 61 -3.79 -2.23 -12.04
C CYS A 61 -4.16 -3.49 -12.83
N GLU A 62 -3.30 -3.90 -13.76
CA GLU A 62 -3.52 -5.08 -14.62
C GLU A 62 -3.64 -6.38 -13.80
N ALA A 63 -3.08 -6.43 -12.58
CA ALA A 63 -3.19 -7.58 -11.69
C ALA A 63 -4.64 -7.93 -11.31
N ILE A 64 -5.61 -7.01 -11.50
CA ILE A 64 -7.05 -7.35 -11.41
C ILE A 64 -7.48 -8.41 -12.41
N GLY A 65 -6.77 -8.57 -13.52
CA GLY A 65 -6.99 -9.65 -14.48
C GLY A 65 -6.97 -11.03 -13.84
N LEU A 66 -6.23 -11.23 -12.74
CA LEU A 66 -6.13 -12.50 -12.01
C LEU A 66 -7.46 -12.97 -11.40
N LEU A 67 -8.49 -12.11 -11.36
CA LEU A 67 -9.86 -12.48 -10.96
C LEU A 67 -10.65 -13.17 -12.09
N THR A 68 -10.11 -13.22 -13.31
CA THR A 68 -10.76 -13.78 -14.49
C THR A 68 -9.85 -14.81 -15.14
N ALA A 69 -10.23 -16.09 -15.09
CA ALA A 69 -9.49 -17.13 -15.80
C ALA A 69 -9.66 -16.99 -17.32
N ASP A 70 -8.57 -17.20 -18.07
CA ASP A 70 -8.64 -17.28 -19.52
C ASP A 70 -9.45 -18.53 -19.94
N PRO A 71 -10.56 -18.36 -20.70
CA PRO A 71 -11.40 -19.48 -21.13
C PRO A 71 -10.67 -20.56 -21.93
N SER A 72 -9.62 -20.19 -22.67
CA SER A 72 -8.87 -21.11 -23.54
C SER A 72 -8.11 -22.18 -22.76
N ILE A 73 -7.67 -21.86 -21.54
CA ILE A 73 -6.91 -22.74 -20.66
C ILE A 73 -7.77 -23.37 -19.57
N LYS A 74 -9.11 -23.28 -19.65
CA LYS A 74 -10.02 -23.91 -18.68
C LYS A 74 -9.77 -25.41 -18.47
N HIS A 75 -9.35 -26.11 -19.52
CA HIS A 75 -9.04 -27.54 -19.51
C HIS A 75 -7.77 -27.88 -18.72
N CYS A 76 -6.89 -26.90 -18.47
CA CYS A 76 -5.66 -27.05 -17.70
C CYS A 76 -5.91 -27.10 -16.18
N TYR A 77 -7.08 -26.66 -15.74
CA TYR A 77 -7.44 -26.61 -14.32
C TYR A 77 -8.22 -27.87 -13.91
N GLN A 78 -7.92 -28.38 -12.71
CA GLN A 78 -8.76 -29.42 -12.10
C GLN A 78 -10.13 -28.82 -11.76
N SER A 79 -11.21 -29.58 -11.95
CA SER A 79 -12.60 -29.14 -11.80
C SER A 79 -12.93 -28.45 -10.46
N ASN A 80 -12.08 -28.62 -9.44
CA ASN A 80 -12.25 -28.09 -8.08
C ASN A 80 -11.23 -27.01 -7.67
N LYS A 81 -10.33 -26.56 -8.57
CA LYS A 81 -9.38 -25.46 -8.28
C LYS A 81 -9.39 -24.44 -9.42
N PRO A 82 -9.96 -23.24 -9.19
CA PRO A 82 -10.08 -22.25 -10.24
C PRO A 82 -8.69 -21.69 -10.61
N GLY A 83 -8.49 -21.49 -11.91
CA GLY A 83 -7.35 -20.77 -12.48
C GLY A 83 -7.36 -19.25 -12.27
N GLN A 84 -7.98 -18.81 -11.19
CA GLN A 84 -8.19 -17.41 -10.88
C GLN A 84 -8.28 -17.25 -9.37
N LEU A 85 -8.01 -16.03 -8.91
CA LEU A 85 -8.21 -15.65 -7.52
C LEU A 85 -9.71 -15.52 -7.22
N LYS A 86 -10.06 -15.77 -5.96
CA LYS A 86 -11.40 -15.41 -5.47
C LYS A 86 -11.44 -13.91 -5.22
N ARG A 87 -12.61 -13.31 -5.43
CA ARG A 87 -12.82 -11.88 -5.13
C ARG A 87 -12.56 -11.53 -3.67
N SER A 88 -12.78 -12.48 -2.75
CA SER A 88 -12.48 -12.35 -1.32
C SER A 88 -10.99 -12.23 -1.02
N ASP A 89 -10.14 -12.76 -1.90
CA ASP A 89 -8.71 -12.86 -1.68
C ASP A 89 -7.98 -11.66 -2.30
N VAL A 90 -8.71 -10.74 -2.94
CA VAL A 90 -8.17 -9.53 -3.56
C VAL A 90 -8.72 -8.29 -2.85
N THR A 91 -7.81 -7.48 -2.30
CA THR A 91 -8.14 -6.18 -1.70
C THR A 91 -7.37 -5.08 -2.40
N VAL A 92 -8.03 -3.98 -2.72
CA VAL A 92 -7.41 -2.77 -3.27
C VAL A 92 -7.41 -1.68 -2.20
N LEU A 93 -6.22 -1.25 -1.78
CA LEU A 93 -6.03 -0.08 -0.94
C LEU A 93 -5.80 1.12 -1.84
N VAL A 94 -6.56 2.20 -1.63
CA VAL A 94 -6.51 3.40 -2.47
C VAL A 94 -6.28 4.66 -1.64
N SER A 95 -5.84 5.75 -2.28
CA SER A 95 -5.80 7.08 -1.63
C SER A 95 -7.14 7.38 -0.95
N PRO A 96 -7.15 7.81 0.33
CA PRO A 96 -8.38 8.22 1.03
C PRO A 96 -9.17 9.29 0.27
N MET A 97 -8.46 10.22 -0.36
CA MET A 97 -9.06 11.37 -1.05
C MET A 97 -9.76 10.97 -2.35
N ASN A 98 -9.32 9.90 -3.00
CA ASN A 98 -9.88 9.40 -4.26
C ASN A 98 -10.65 8.08 -4.10
N TYR A 99 -10.96 7.68 -2.87
CA TYR A 99 -11.57 6.39 -2.54
C TYR A 99 -12.88 6.14 -3.32
N LEU A 100 -13.82 7.09 -3.31
CA LEU A 100 -15.12 6.91 -3.94
C LEU A 100 -15.01 6.74 -5.46
N SER A 101 -14.10 7.49 -6.10
CA SER A 101 -13.85 7.39 -7.53
C SER A 101 -13.24 6.04 -7.89
N ARG A 102 -12.18 5.62 -7.18
CA ARG A 102 -11.53 4.33 -7.43
C ARG A 102 -12.47 3.17 -7.13
N MET A 103 -13.25 3.21 -6.04
CA MET A 103 -14.25 2.19 -5.73
C MET A 103 -15.24 1.97 -6.88
N LYS A 104 -15.76 3.06 -7.48
CA LYS A 104 -16.61 2.97 -8.68
C LYS A 104 -15.86 2.37 -9.86
N PHE A 105 -14.60 2.74 -10.04
CA PHE A 105 -13.77 2.30 -11.16
C PHE A 105 -13.45 0.79 -11.13
N TYR A 106 -13.20 0.23 -9.94
CA TYR A 106 -13.06 -1.22 -9.74
C TYR A 106 -14.40 -1.98 -9.84
N ASN A 107 -15.53 -1.29 -9.86
CA ASN A 107 -16.86 -1.80 -10.21
C ASN A 107 -17.25 -3.12 -9.52
N GLY A 108 -17.01 -3.22 -8.21
CA GLY A 108 -17.38 -4.40 -7.42
C GLY A 108 -16.64 -5.69 -7.77
N LYS A 109 -15.54 -5.63 -8.53
CA LYS A 109 -14.70 -6.79 -8.85
C LYS A 109 -14.02 -7.38 -7.60
N CYS A 110 -13.70 -6.53 -6.63
CA CYS A 110 -12.97 -6.87 -5.41
C CYS A 110 -13.29 -5.88 -4.28
N ALA A 111 -12.77 -6.13 -3.08
CA ALA A 111 -12.89 -5.19 -1.98
C ALA A 111 -11.98 -3.97 -2.24
N VAL A 112 -12.54 -2.75 -2.13
CA VAL A 112 -11.78 -1.50 -2.23
C VAL A 112 -11.88 -0.77 -0.90
N LYS A 113 -10.76 -0.34 -0.33
CA LYS A 113 -10.69 0.32 0.98
C LYS A 113 -9.78 1.55 0.91
N PRO A 114 -10.11 2.67 1.59
CA PRO A 114 -9.17 3.76 1.74
C PRO A 114 -7.97 3.32 2.60
N LEU A 115 -6.77 3.69 2.17
CA LEU A 115 -5.53 3.44 2.89
C LEU A 115 -5.35 4.48 3.99
N LEU A 116 -5.52 4.07 5.25
CA LEU A 116 -5.24 4.91 6.41
C LEU A 116 -4.30 4.19 7.37
N PHE A 117 -3.37 4.93 7.92
CA PHE A 117 -2.43 4.43 8.92
C PHE A 117 -2.98 4.66 10.32
N GLU A 118 -2.89 3.63 11.16
CA GLU A 118 -3.14 3.78 12.59
C GLU A 118 -2.02 4.63 13.20
N TRP A 119 -2.38 5.71 13.89
CA TRP A 119 -1.43 6.68 14.42
C TRP A 119 -0.34 6.02 15.27
N GLN A 120 -0.72 5.09 16.13
CA GLN A 120 0.20 4.38 17.02
C GLN A 120 1.13 3.39 16.29
N SER A 121 0.86 3.08 15.02
CA SER A 121 1.73 2.26 14.18
C SER A 121 2.81 3.07 13.45
N LEU A 122 2.71 4.40 13.47
CA LEU A 122 3.64 5.27 12.77
C LEU A 122 4.89 5.55 13.59
N SER A 123 6.05 5.28 12.99
CA SER A 123 7.34 5.70 13.54
C SER A 123 7.57 7.19 13.26
N ALA A 124 8.52 7.79 13.97
CA ALA A 124 8.95 9.16 13.68
C ALA A 124 9.45 9.34 12.23
N ASP A 125 9.97 8.29 11.60
CA ASP A 125 10.38 8.32 10.20
C ASP A 125 9.18 8.29 9.24
N HIS A 126 8.17 7.44 9.53
CA HIS A 126 6.93 7.41 8.77
C HIS A 126 6.21 8.77 8.81
N ILE A 127 6.15 9.41 9.98
CA ILE A 127 5.54 10.73 10.16
C ILE A 127 6.23 11.77 9.25
N LYS A 128 7.56 11.79 9.20
CA LYS A 128 8.32 12.70 8.31
C LYS A 128 8.04 12.45 6.84
N LYS A 129 8.01 11.18 6.43
CA LYS A 129 7.73 10.77 5.04
C LYS A 129 6.34 11.24 4.61
N ILE A 130 5.31 11.02 5.43
CA ILE A 130 3.93 11.48 5.14
C ILE A 130 3.85 13.00 5.08
N MET A 131 4.53 13.69 6.00
CA MET A 131 4.61 15.15 5.96
C MET A 131 5.40 15.66 4.75
N GLY A 132 6.14 14.83 4.03
CA GLY A 132 7.00 15.25 2.92
C GLY A 132 8.15 16.15 3.39
N ILE A 133 8.67 15.89 4.59
CA ILE A 133 9.83 16.58 5.15
C ILE A 133 11.08 15.91 4.59
N ASP A 134 11.85 16.66 3.80
CA ASP A 134 13.13 16.23 3.27
C ASP A 134 14.26 16.37 4.31
N ALA A 135 15.33 15.60 4.15
CA ALA A 135 16.51 15.71 5.00
C ALA A 135 17.21 17.09 4.87
N ASN A 136 16.93 17.83 3.79
CA ASN A 136 17.53 19.11 3.46
C ASN A 136 16.66 20.32 3.87
N GLY A 137 15.47 20.09 4.44
CA GLY A 137 14.52 21.13 4.79
C GLY A 137 15.06 22.06 5.88
N THR A 138 15.35 23.31 5.53
CA THR A 138 15.93 24.35 6.40
C THR A 138 14.90 25.07 7.27
N GLN A 139 13.65 24.60 7.33
CA GLN A 139 12.57 25.25 8.05
C GLN A 139 12.67 25.00 9.57
N LEU A 140 12.58 26.05 10.38
CA LEU A 140 12.78 25.98 11.84
C LEU A 140 11.71 25.13 12.55
N TYR A 141 10.47 25.13 12.05
CA TYR A 141 9.42 24.27 12.60
C TYR A 141 9.77 22.79 12.44
N VAL A 142 10.51 22.40 11.39
CA VAL A 142 10.95 21.02 11.18
C VAL A 142 11.89 20.61 12.32
N ALA A 143 12.87 21.46 12.66
CA ALA A 143 13.76 21.18 13.78
C ALA A 143 13.00 21.02 15.10
N THR A 144 12.00 21.87 15.33
CA THR A 144 11.15 21.84 16.54
C THR A 144 10.28 20.59 16.59
N LEU A 145 9.59 20.25 15.50
CA LEU A 145 8.82 19.01 15.33
C LEU A 145 9.69 17.76 15.57
N LEU A 146 10.90 17.73 15.00
CA LEU A 146 11.84 16.62 15.20
C LEU A 146 12.26 16.50 16.67
N ASN A 147 12.45 17.61 17.37
CA ASN A 147 12.76 17.61 18.80
C ASN A 147 11.58 17.09 19.63
N ILE A 148 10.35 17.42 19.27
CA ILE A 148 9.14 16.87 19.90
C ILE A 148 9.12 15.34 19.73
N LEU A 149 9.25 14.83 18.50
CA LEU A 149 9.28 13.39 18.22
C LEU A 149 10.42 12.66 18.95
N LYS A 150 11.63 13.24 18.96
CA LYS A 150 12.78 12.71 19.72
C LYS A 150 12.51 12.68 21.22
N SER A 151 11.75 13.64 21.75
CA SER A 151 11.45 13.69 23.18
C SER A 151 10.57 12.50 23.60
N TYR A 152 9.57 12.12 22.80
CA TYR A 152 8.79 10.90 23.04
C TYR A 152 9.66 9.64 23.01
N GLN A 153 10.53 9.51 22.01
CA GLN A 153 11.45 8.38 21.91
C GLN A 153 12.39 8.27 23.11
N ARG A 154 12.98 9.39 23.56
CA ARG A 154 13.93 9.39 24.70
C ARG A 154 13.30 8.94 26.01
N HIS A 155 12.03 9.29 26.24
CA HIS A 155 11.33 8.95 27.48
C HIS A 155 10.61 7.59 27.40
N GLY A 156 10.77 6.85 26.28
CA GLY A 156 10.02 5.61 26.04
C GLY A 156 8.50 5.81 26.04
N ALA A 157 8.05 7.04 25.82
CA ALA A 157 6.64 7.39 25.87
C ALA A 157 5.97 7.03 24.54
N ALA A 158 4.77 6.48 24.61
CA ALA A 158 3.91 6.35 23.44
C ALA A 158 3.58 7.74 22.87
N LEU A 159 3.28 7.80 21.57
CA LEU A 159 2.77 9.04 20.98
C LEU A 159 1.42 9.37 21.65
N PRO A 160 1.18 10.65 21.99
CA PRO A 160 -0.14 11.07 22.46
C PRO A 160 -1.16 10.88 21.34
N ALA A 161 -2.44 11.10 21.62
CA ALA A 161 -3.46 11.12 20.56
C ALA A 161 -3.08 12.12 19.44
N PHE A 162 -3.51 11.83 18.21
CA PHE A 162 -3.06 12.57 17.03
C PHE A 162 -3.40 14.07 17.09
N ASP A 163 -4.59 14.41 17.58
CA ASP A 163 -5.05 15.77 17.84
C ASP A 163 -4.17 16.48 18.87
N VAL A 164 -3.89 15.83 20.01
CA VAL A 164 -3.00 16.36 21.06
C VAL A 164 -1.59 16.61 20.52
N PHE A 165 -1.08 15.71 19.67
CA PHE A 165 0.19 15.90 18.99
C PHE A 165 0.15 17.12 18.05
N ALA A 166 -0.87 17.23 17.21
CA ALA A 166 -1.02 18.32 16.24
C ALA A 166 -1.12 19.68 16.94
N ASP A 167 -1.87 19.78 18.04
CA ASP A 167 -2.00 20.98 18.86
C ASP A 167 -0.66 21.35 19.49
N GLN A 168 0.04 20.38 20.08
CA GLN A 168 1.35 20.62 20.70
C GLN A 168 2.39 21.09 19.67
N VAL A 169 2.39 20.51 18.47
CA VAL A 169 3.28 20.93 17.39
C VAL A 169 2.96 22.35 16.96
N THR A 170 1.68 22.69 16.78
CA THR A 170 1.23 24.03 16.40
C THR A 170 1.64 25.07 17.44
N GLU A 171 1.43 24.79 18.73
CA GLU A 171 1.81 25.68 19.83
C GLU A 171 3.32 25.89 19.91
N LYS A 172 4.11 24.81 19.87
CA LYS A 172 5.57 24.89 20.02
C LYS A 172 6.28 25.44 18.80
N CYS A 173 5.66 25.31 17.63
CA CYS A 173 6.22 25.80 16.37
C CYS A 173 5.63 27.17 15.98
N ASP A 174 5.01 27.90 16.92
CA ASP A 174 4.51 29.27 16.71
C ASP A 174 5.67 30.26 16.49
N ILE A 175 6.26 30.15 15.29
CA ILE A 175 7.37 30.96 14.79
C ILE A 175 6.78 31.82 13.68
N LYS A 176 6.95 33.14 13.81
CA LYS A 176 6.45 34.12 12.83
C LYS A 176 6.86 33.73 11.41
N GLY A 177 5.87 33.58 10.53
CA GLY A 177 6.06 33.25 9.12
C GLY A 177 6.18 31.76 8.79
N GLN A 178 6.05 30.84 9.77
CA GLN A 178 6.12 29.39 9.53
C GLN A 178 4.82 28.61 9.76
N ASP A 179 3.75 29.30 10.21
CA ASP A 179 2.43 28.69 10.41
C ASP A 179 1.88 28.05 9.13
N GLY A 180 1.89 28.77 8.00
CA GLY A 180 1.39 28.27 6.72
C GLY A 180 2.04 26.95 6.27
N PRO A 181 3.38 26.91 6.12
CA PRO A 181 4.11 25.68 5.81
C PRO A 181 3.86 24.55 6.81
N LEU A 182 3.88 24.83 8.12
CA LEU A 182 3.62 23.82 9.14
C LEU A 182 2.21 23.21 8.98
N ARG A 183 1.20 24.07 8.84
CA ARG A 183 -0.20 23.65 8.71
C ARG A 183 -0.42 22.81 7.45
N GLN A 184 0.24 23.15 6.34
CA GLN A 184 0.21 22.32 5.14
C GLN A 184 0.73 20.90 5.42
N ARG A 185 1.84 20.77 6.14
CA ARG A 185 2.46 19.49 6.47
C ARG A 185 1.62 18.67 7.46
N LEU A 186 1.04 19.32 8.46
CA LEU A 186 0.10 18.70 9.38
C LEU A 186 -1.15 18.20 8.66
N ASN A 187 -1.65 18.93 7.66
CA ASN A 187 -2.78 18.49 6.84
C ASN A 187 -2.44 17.24 6.01
N LEU A 188 -1.22 17.12 5.46
CA LEU A 188 -0.77 15.91 4.78
C LEU A 188 -0.70 14.70 5.74
N LEU A 189 -0.25 14.93 6.97
CA LEU A 189 -0.29 13.88 7.99
C LEU A 189 -1.72 13.49 8.36
N ALA A 190 -2.57 14.49 8.59
CA ALA A 190 -3.98 14.31 8.94
C ALA A 190 -4.78 13.58 7.87
N SER A 191 -4.45 13.71 6.58
CA SER A 191 -5.15 13.03 5.50
C SER A 191 -4.88 11.52 5.46
N MET A 192 -3.76 11.06 6.01
CA MET A 192 -3.36 9.65 5.99
C MET A 192 -3.52 8.94 7.35
N VAL A 193 -3.78 9.67 8.44
CA VAL A 193 -3.97 9.11 9.78
C VAL A 193 -5.44 8.74 10.04
N LYS A 194 -5.70 7.50 10.45
CA LYS A 194 -7.04 6.95 10.67
C LYS A 194 -7.82 7.68 11.77
N GLU A 195 -7.13 8.11 12.81
CA GLU A 195 -7.67 8.78 13.99
C GLU A 195 -7.92 10.28 13.77
N SER A 196 -7.49 10.83 12.64
CA SER A 196 -7.74 12.22 12.26
C SER A 196 -9.23 12.48 12.00
N GLU A 197 -9.74 13.64 12.46
CA GLU A 197 -11.13 14.04 12.22
C GLU A 197 -11.47 14.18 10.73
N VAL A 198 -10.48 14.52 9.88
CA VAL A 198 -10.66 14.58 8.42
C VAL A 198 -11.12 13.24 7.83
N ASN A 199 -10.74 12.13 8.47
CA ASN A 199 -11.03 10.77 8.01
C ASN A 199 -12.23 10.13 8.72
N LYS A 200 -12.95 10.87 9.56
CA LYS A 200 -14.05 10.35 10.39
C LYS A 200 -15.10 9.57 9.60
N GLU A 201 -15.44 10.05 8.40
CA GLU A 201 -16.46 9.42 7.54
C GLU A 201 -15.98 8.11 6.92
N CYS A 202 -14.70 7.97 6.61
CA CYS A 202 -14.16 6.80 5.89
C CYS A 202 -13.33 5.85 6.75
N ARG A 203 -12.94 6.22 7.99
CA ARG A 203 -12.07 5.42 8.87
C ARG A 203 -12.61 4.03 9.22
N HIS A 204 -13.92 3.83 9.17
CA HIS A 204 -14.53 2.53 9.43
C HIS A 204 -14.47 1.60 8.20
N LEU A 205 -14.26 2.16 7.02
CA LEU A 205 -14.10 1.44 5.75
C LEU A 205 -12.62 1.15 5.43
N SER A 206 -11.70 1.85 6.11
CA SER A 206 -10.27 1.78 5.82
C SER A 206 -9.67 0.40 6.05
N GLY A 207 -8.62 0.11 5.29
CA GLY A 207 -7.78 -1.06 5.49
C GLY A 207 -6.33 -0.66 5.73
N ASP A 208 -5.61 -1.46 6.51
CA ASP A 208 -4.17 -1.41 6.60
C ASP A 208 -3.56 -2.59 5.83
N LEU A 209 -2.34 -2.39 5.30
CA LEU A 209 -1.66 -3.40 4.50
C LEU A 209 -1.40 -4.69 5.28
N ARG A 210 -1.02 -4.58 6.55
CA ARG A 210 -0.62 -5.72 7.37
C ARG A 210 -1.81 -6.66 7.64
N SER A 211 -2.99 -6.13 7.94
CA SER A 211 -4.20 -6.95 8.10
C SER A 211 -4.66 -7.58 6.80
N CYS A 212 -4.49 -6.89 5.67
CA CYS A 212 -4.88 -7.41 4.36
C CYS A 212 -3.93 -8.50 3.82
N CYS A 213 -2.72 -8.63 4.36
CA CYS A 213 -1.70 -9.59 3.92
C CYS A 213 -1.55 -10.84 4.83
N MET A 214 -2.49 -11.10 5.74
CA MET A 214 -2.37 -12.22 6.70
C MET A 214 -2.67 -13.59 6.08
N ASP A 215 -3.52 -13.66 5.06
CA ASP A 215 -4.00 -14.91 4.49
C ASP A 215 -3.13 -15.42 3.33
N ALA A 216 -3.03 -16.75 3.20
CA ALA A 216 -2.39 -17.36 2.04
C ALA A 216 -3.20 -17.13 0.76
N GLY A 217 -2.53 -16.77 -0.33
CA GLY A 217 -3.17 -16.48 -1.61
C GLY A 217 -3.79 -15.09 -1.70
N SER A 218 -3.62 -14.24 -0.69
CA SER A 218 -4.11 -12.87 -0.72
C SER A 218 -3.29 -12.01 -1.69
N LEU A 219 -3.97 -11.25 -2.55
CA LEU A 219 -3.39 -10.18 -3.35
C LEU A 219 -3.88 -8.83 -2.82
N VAL A 220 -2.95 -8.01 -2.34
CA VAL A 220 -3.24 -6.62 -1.99
C VAL A 220 -2.69 -5.70 -3.08
N ILE A 221 -3.55 -4.93 -3.71
CA ILE A 221 -3.15 -3.91 -4.68
C ILE A 221 -3.20 -2.57 -3.96
N VAL A 222 -2.07 -1.87 -3.88
CA VAL A 222 -2.01 -0.49 -3.40
C VAL A 222 -2.02 0.40 -4.62
N ASP A 223 -3.18 0.95 -4.92
CA ASP A 223 -3.43 1.79 -6.08
C ASP A 223 -3.54 3.25 -5.67
N LEU A 224 -2.46 4.00 -5.90
CA LEU A 224 -2.36 5.42 -5.57
C LEU A 224 -2.61 6.33 -6.77
N THR A 225 -3.31 5.84 -7.81
CA THR A 225 -3.81 6.68 -8.90
C THR A 225 -4.84 7.68 -8.36
N ASP A 226 -4.40 8.93 -8.22
CA ASP A 226 -5.17 10.04 -7.66
C ASP A 226 -4.78 11.34 -8.37
N PRO A 227 -5.73 12.11 -8.96
CA PRO A 227 -5.42 13.37 -9.64
C PRO A 227 -4.68 14.41 -8.78
N LEU A 228 -4.80 14.29 -7.46
CA LEU A 228 -4.23 15.23 -6.49
C LEU A 228 -2.96 14.71 -5.82
N MET A 229 -2.49 13.52 -6.20
CA MET A 229 -1.28 12.92 -5.65
C MET A 229 -0.15 12.99 -6.68
N SER A 230 1.03 13.48 -6.26
CA SER A 230 2.21 13.46 -7.13
C SER A 230 2.92 12.10 -7.10
N LYS A 231 3.73 11.82 -8.11
CA LYS A 231 4.66 10.67 -8.14
C LYS A 231 5.54 10.58 -6.90
N GLN A 232 5.97 11.73 -6.37
CA GLN A 232 6.82 11.78 -5.19
C GLN A 232 6.03 11.41 -3.93
N ASP A 233 4.79 11.88 -3.78
CA ASP A 233 3.93 11.53 -2.64
C ASP A 233 3.59 10.04 -2.64
N ALA A 234 3.22 9.50 -3.81
CA ALA A 234 2.96 8.07 -3.98
C ALA A 234 4.20 7.23 -3.62
N ASN A 235 5.40 7.67 -4.05
CA ASN A 235 6.64 6.99 -3.71
C ASN A 235 6.92 6.99 -2.19
N CYS A 236 6.70 8.11 -1.50
CA CYS A 236 6.84 8.18 -0.04
C CYS A 236 5.91 7.18 0.67
N ILE A 237 4.66 7.07 0.21
CA ILE A 237 3.68 6.11 0.76
C ILE A 237 4.11 4.67 0.44
N PHE A 238 4.57 4.39 -0.78
CA PHE A 238 5.08 3.06 -1.15
C PHE A 238 6.28 2.63 -0.29
N GLN A 239 7.25 3.52 -0.04
CA GLN A 239 8.39 3.21 0.82
C GLN A 239 7.96 2.83 2.24
N LEU A 240 7.01 3.58 2.82
CA LEU A 240 6.44 3.29 4.13
C LEU A 240 5.75 1.91 4.13
N LEU A 241 4.94 1.62 3.11
CA LEU A 241 4.23 0.35 2.99
C LEU A 241 5.18 -0.83 2.77
N VAL A 242 6.29 -0.64 2.05
CA VAL A 242 7.36 -1.65 1.95
C VAL A 242 7.94 -1.97 3.32
N GLU A 243 8.23 -0.95 4.12
CA GLU A 243 8.74 -1.14 5.49
C GLU A 243 7.75 -1.92 6.35
N GLN A 244 6.45 -1.60 6.26
CA GLN A 244 5.41 -2.34 6.97
C GLN A 244 5.25 -3.78 6.46
N TYR A 245 5.28 -3.99 5.14
CA TYR A 245 5.12 -5.30 4.54
C TYR A 245 6.23 -6.27 4.93
N ARG A 246 7.49 -5.77 4.97
CA ARG A 246 8.64 -6.55 5.45
C ARG A 246 8.50 -7.03 6.90
N ALA A 247 7.69 -6.35 7.70
CA ALA A 247 7.41 -6.71 9.09
C ALA A 247 6.19 -7.63 9.24
N VAL A 248 5.45 -7.93 8.16
CA VAL A 248 4.35 -8.90 8.18
C VAL A 248 4.93 -10.29 8.46
N PRO A 249 4.49 -10.98 9.53
CA PRO A 249 4.99 -12.32 9.84
C PRO A 249 4.67 -13.30 8.72
N THR A 250 5.65 -14.12 8.33
CA THR A 250 5.46 -15.25 7.40
C THR A 250 5.07 -16.54 8.12
N THR A 251 4.89 -16.48 9.45
CA THR A 251 4.53 -17.61 10.30
C THR A 251 3.02 -17.84 10.28
N GLY A 252 2.54 -18.66 9.34
CA GLY A 252 1.13 -19.05 9.25
C GLY A 252 0.58 -19.00 7.82
N THR A 253 0.02 -20.11 7.35
CA THR A 253 -0.71 -20.32 6.07
C THR A 253 0.00 -20.00 4.74
N ALA A 254 0.66 -18.84 4.56
CA ALA A 254 1.37 -18.48 3.32
C ALA A 254 2.77 -19.12 3.25
N ALA A 255 3.26 -19.47 2.04
CA ALA A 255 4.62 -20.00 1.85
C ALA A 255 5.70 -18.91 1.66
N GLY A 256 5.31 -17.66 1.46
CA GLY A 256 6.24 -16.53 1.30
C GLY A 256 5.50 -15.25 0.91
N GLN A 257 6.28 -14.20 0.65
CA GLN A 257 5.80 -12.86 0.32
C GLN A 257 6.31 -12.45 -1.05
N VAL A 258 5.42 -11.89 -1.87
CA VAL A 258 5.78 -11.30 -3.16
C VAL A 258 5.54 -9.80 -3.10
N PHE A 259 6.52 -9.04 -3.55
CA PHE A 259 6.45 -7.59 -3.70
C PHE A 259 6.59 -7.27 -5.19
N CYS A 260 5.67 -6.49 -5.72
CA CYS A 260 5.70 -6.03 -7.10
C CYS A 260 5.34 -4.54 -7.19
N SER A 261 5.94 -3.86 -8.15
CA SER A 261 5.61 -2.48 -8.51
C SER A 261 5.38 -2.42 -10.00
N ASP A 262 4.26 -1.84 -10.41
CA ASP A 262 3.90 -1.61 -11.80
C ASP A 262 3.94 -0.10 -12.06
N CYS A 263 4.81 0.32 -12.98
CA CYS A 263 5.12 1.71 -13.31
C CYS A 263 5.02 1.97 -14.81
#